data_AF-A0A0R3X4S1-F1
#
_entry.id   AF-A0A0R3X4S1-F1
#
_cell.length_a   1.000
_cell.length_b   1.000
_cell.length_c   1.000
_cell.angle_alpha   90.00
_cell.angle_beta   90.00
_cell.angle_gamma   90.00
#
_symmetry.space_group_name_H-M   'P 1'
#
loop_
_entity.id
_entity.type
_entity.pdbx_description
1 polymer ?
#
loop_
_entity_poly.entity_id
_entity_poly.type
_entity_poly.pdbx_seq_one_letter_code
_entity_poly.pdbx_strand_id
1 'polypeptide(L)'
;MESQVEFFHHAPASGSLIDQKEAASAVMEENLLLRQENQRLLEQFCQQIHDIQREKETVRLRLIAVESDYEVQMKELQMEIMNLREEVQQQKRRSVQRTQEHEATIQSLCEHNTALQKKLDEANQNTTEASAQMKEMQHHLHIARAAIQNHVQQIENLRAEINHLKEDKATLEQKLQSIIDERDCLLTTLSDAQQANALLQQENANQQIVITCQDNELAQLQEAAALLRDQLQTLNSAASPSRKAIASIETEKYSGQNSNPHQSLMGELSAANANNVEDDWWYKHVQLDPTMTEFYEDDGIEIDDASLLAAMTSSGRVLLSGEGDNANKMDAGEHSGANGSTEEEFLGDFRTEVAEIYQQLRQMCVEVSAQSSTNTSSTTDHRPGDWTPDQLARIEWDCRLASLRNVLTDLRGLLQDLVAIPTKDKITSAAVICGSIKLD
;
A
#
# COMPACT_ATOMS: atom_id res chain seq x y z
N MET A 1 -82.36 -121.12 -40.30
CA MET A 1 -81.84 -121.92 -39.17
C MET A 1 -82.97 -121.99 -38.15
N GLU A 2 -84.06 -122.70 -38.43
CA GLU A 2 -84.21 -124.16 -38.42
C GLU A 2 -83.72 -124.80 -37.12
N SER A 3 -84.67 -125.27 -36.32
CA SER A 3 -84.73 -126.60 -35.68
C SER A 3 -86.04 -126.64 -34.88
N GLN A 4 -87.12 -127.24 -35.39
CA GLN A 4 -87.43 -128.67 -35.22
C GLN A 4 -87.07 -129.17 -33.82
N VAL A 5 -88.10 -129.43 -33.01
CA VAL A 5 -88.00 -130.46 -31.97
C VAL A 5 -89.27 -131.30 -32.03
N GLU A 6 -89.02 -132.56 -32.34
CA GLU A 6 -89.95 -133.63 -32.61
C GLU A 6 -90.68 -134.10 -31.36
N PHE A 7 -91.90 -134.54 -31.61
CA PHE A 7 -92.77 -135.31 -30.73
C PHE A 7 -92.16 -136.70 -30.53
N PHE A 8 -91.77 -137.07 -29.30
CA PHE A 8 -91.50 -138.46 -28.94
C PHE A 8 -92.49 -138.94 -27.87
N HIS A 9 -93.16 -140.06 -28.19
CA HIS A 9 -94.04 -140.80 -27.30
C HIS A 9 -93.25 -141.66 -26.30
N HIS A 10 -93.82 -141.78 -25.09
CA HIS A 10 -93.61 -142.76 -24.03
C HIS A 10 -93.33 -144.19 -24.55
N ALA A 11 -92.60 -145.10 -23.89
CA ALA A 11 -92.36 -145.42 -22.48
C ALA A 11 -91.20 -146.48 -22.42
N PRO A 12 -90.95 -147.18 -21.30
CA PRO A 12 -90.70 -146.77 -19.92
C PRO A 12 -89.32 -147.26 -19.45
N ALA A 13 -88.61 -146.49 -18.62
CA ALA A 13 -87.47 -147.04 -17.88
C ALA A 13 -87.31 -146.31 -16.56
N SER A 14 -87.53 -147.01 -15.46
CA SER A 14 -87.40 -146.53 -14.08
C SER A 14 -85.96 -146.15 -13.67
N GLY A 15 -85.02 -146.03 -14.62
CA GLY A 15 -83.75 -145.30 -14.47
C GLY A 15 -83.82 -143.82 -14.87
N SER A 16 -84.79 -143.44 -15.71
CA SER A 16 -84.99 -142.06 -16.20
C SER A 16 -85.36 -141.07 -15.10
N LEU A 17 -85.97 -141.52 -13.99
CA LEU A 17 -86.36 -140.63 -12.89
C LEU A 17 -85.17 -140.26 -12.00
N ILE A 18 -84.16 -141.14 -11.89
CA ILE A 18 -82.95 -140.92 -11.12
C ILE A 18 -82.02 -139.99 -11.90
N ASP A 19 -81.80 -140.27 -13.19
CA ASP A 19 -81.00 -139.41 -14.08
C ASP A 19 -81.62 -138.01 -14.22
N GLN A 20 -82.95 -137.90 -14.27
CA GLN A 20 -83.66 -136.62 -14.32
C GLN A 20 -83.58 -135.85 -12.99
N LYS A 21 -83.56 -136.56 -11.85
CA LYS A 21 -83.37 -135.95 -10.53
C LYS A 21 -81.92 -135.49 -10.33
N GLU A 22 -80.95 -136.25 -10.81
CA GLU A 22 -79.53 -135.88 -10.79
C GLU A 22 -79.25 -134.69 -11.71
N ALA A 23 -79.81 -134.67 -12.92
CA ALA A 23 -79.75 -133.50 -13.82
C ALA A 23 -80.44 -132.26 -13.22
N ALA A 24 -81.61 -132.41 -12.59
CA ALA A 24 -82.28 -131.31 -11.91
C ALA A 24 -81.49 -130.80 -10.70
N SER A 25 -80.78 -131.69 -9.98
CA SER A 25 -79.89 -131.32 -8.88
C SER A 25 -78.65 -130.58 -9.36
N ALA A 26 -78.01 -131.04 -10.45
CA ALA A 26 -76.86 -130.37 -11.06
C ALA A 26 -77.23 -128.98 -11.57
N VAL A 27 -78.39 -128.84 -12.23
CA VAL A 27 -78.93 -127.53 -12.66
C VAL A 27 -79.24 -126.65 -11.45
N MET A 28 -79.75 -127.20 -10.36
CA MET A 28 -79.99 -126.44 -9.12
C MET A 28 -78.68 -125.95 -8.49
N GLU A 29 -77.64 -126.79 -8.47
CA GLU A 29 -76.30 -126.45 -7.96
C GLU A 29 -75.62 -125.38 -8.83
N GLU A 30 -75.67 -125.52 -10.16
CA GLU A 30 -75.16 -124.50 -11.08
C GLU A 30 -75.92 -123.18 -10.94
N ASN A 31 -77.25 -123.21 -10.81
CA ASN A 31 -78.03 -122.00 -10.51
C ASN A 31 -77.66 -121.38 -9.16
N LEU A 32 -77.34 -122.21 -8.15
CA LEU A 32 -76.88 -121.72 -6.85
C LEU A 32 -75.51 -121.07 -6.97
N LEU A 33 -74.57 -121.68 -7.70
CA LEU A 33 -73.24 -121.12 -7.98
C LEU A 33 -73.34 -119.83 -8.79
N LEU A 34 -74.16 -119.79 -9.84
CA LEU A 34 -74.44 -118.58 -10.61
C LEU A 34 -75.04 -117.47 -9.75
N ARG A 35 -75.91 -117.80 -8.78
CA ARG A 35 -76.41 -116.81 -7.81
C ARG A 35 -75.32 -116.29 -6.88
N GLN A 36 -74.45 -117.18 -6.37
CA GLN A 36 -73.33 -116.77 -5.54
C GLN A 36 -72.32 -115.90 -6.31
N GLU A 37 -72.04 -116.24 -7.56
CA GLU A 37 -71.16 -115.46 -8.42
C GLU A 37 -71.78 -114.10 -8.78
N ASN A 38 -73.07 -114.05 -9.14
CA ASN A 38 -73.78 -112.80 -9.36
C ASN A 38 -73.80 -111.91 -8.10
N GLN A 39 -73.98 -112.51 -6.92
CA GLN A 39 -73.92 -111.78 -5.65
C GLN A 39 -72.52 -111.20 -5.41
N ARG A 40 -71.46 -111.99 -5.63
CA ARG A 40 -70.07 -111.54 -5.55
C ARG A 40 -69.77 -110.41 -6.53
N LEU A 41 -70.23 -110.53 -7.78
CA LEU A 41 -70.09 -109.49 -8.80
C LEU A 41 -70.83 -108.21 -8.41
N LEU A 42 -72.06 -108.34 -7.88
CA LEU A 42 -72.83 -107.21 -7.38
C LEU A 42 -72.11 -106.48 -6.24
N GLU A 43 -71.58 -107.22 -5.28
CA GLU A 43 -70.77 -106.67 -4.18
C GLU A 43 -69.51 -105.95 -4.68
N GLN A 44 -68.82 -106.52 -5.67
CA GLN A 44 -67.67 -105.88 -6.32
C GLN A 44 -68.06 -104.58 -7.04
N PHE A 45 -69.16 -104.59 -7.80
CA PHE A 45 -69.66 -103.37 -8.45
C PHE A 45 -70.10 -102.32 -7.44
N CYS A 46 -70.77 -102.71 -6.35
CA CYS A 46 -71.12 -101.79 -5.27
C CYS A 46 -69.86 -101.17 -4.63
N GLN A 47 -68.82 -101.97 -4.36
CA GLN A 47 -67.56 -101.46 -3.83
C GLN A 47 -66.88 -100.47 -4.79
N GLN A 48 -66.79 -100.81 -6.07
CA GLN A 48 -66.24 -99.92 -7.10
C GLN A 48 -67.01 -98.61 -7.19
N ILE A 49 -68.35 -98.65 -7.14
CA ILE A 49 -69.18 -97.44 -7.13
C ILE A 49 -68.86 -96.58 -5.90
N HIS A 50 -68.75 -97.18 -4.72
CA HIS A 50 -68.40 -96.44 -3.50
C HIS A 50 -67.00 -95.82 -3.59
N ASP A 51 -66.01 -96.54 -4.13
CA ASP A 51 -64.65 -96.02 -4.27
C ASP A 51 -64.59 -94.87 -5.29
N ILE A 52 -65.25 -95.01 -6.45
CA ILE A 52 -65.37 -93.92 -7.44
C ILE A 52 -66.09 -92.70 -6.84
N GLN A 53 -67.16 -92.90 -6.07
CA GLN A 53 -67.86 -91.80 -5.40
C GLN A 53 -66.97 -91.10 -4.37
N ARG A 54 -66.17 -91.85 -3.61
CA ARG A 54 -65.21 -91.30 -2.65
C ARG A 54 -64.10 -90.51 -3.35
N GLU A 55 -63.53 -91.04 -4.43
CA GLU A 55 -62.51 -90.37 -5.23
C GLU A 55 -63.05 -89.09 -5.88
N LYS A 56 -64.26 -89.15 -6.45
CA LYS A 56 -64.94 -87.98 -7.01
C LYS A 56 -65.07 -86.87 -5.98
N GLU A 57 -65.56 -87.15 -4.77
CA GLU A 57 -65.70 -86.13 -3.74
C GLU A 57 -64.33 -85.63 -3.26
N THR A 58 -63.34 -86.51 -3.15
CA THR A 58 -61.96 -86.13 -2.79
C THR A 58 -61.35 -85.16 -3.81
N VAL A 59 -61.51 -85.45 -5.11
CA VAL A 59 -61.05 -84.56 -6.20
C VAL A 59 -61.82 -83.23 -6.18
N ARG A 60 -63.13 -83.27 -5.95
CA ARG A 60 -63.97 -82.06 -5.86
C ARG A 60 -63.51 -81.14 -4.73
N LEU A 61 -63.25 -81.69 -3.54
CA LEU A 61 -62.78 -80.91 -2.40
C LEU A 61 -61.35 -80.36 -2.63
N ARG A 62 -60.47 -81.14 -3.26
CA ARG A 62 -59.13 -80.66 -3.65
C ARG A 62 -59.21 -79.53 -4.66
N LEU A 63 -60.10 -79.62 -5.64
CA LEU A 63 -60.31 -78.55 -6.62
C LEU A 63 -60.76 -77.27 -5.92
N ILE A 64 -61.75 -77.35 -5.02
CA ILE A 64 -62.22 -76.18 -4.25
C ILE A 64 -61.09 -75.57 -3.41
N ALA A 65 -60.27 -76.40 -2.76
CA ALA A 65 -59.14 -75.92 -1.96
C ALA A 65 -58.12 -75.16 -2.84
N VAL A 66 -57.75 -75.75 -3.98
CA VAL A 66 -56.81 -75.12 -4.92
C VAL A 66 -57.39 -73.85 -5.54
N GLU A 67 -58.67 -73.83 -5.91
CA GLU A 67 -59.37 -72.63 -6.40
C GLU A 67 -59.35 -71.52 -5.33
N SER A 68 -59.65 -71.86 -4.07
CA SER A 68 -59.57 -70.92 -2.94
C SER A 68 -58.16 -70.37 -2.73
N ASP A 69 -57.12 -71.20 -2.82
CA ASP A 69 -55.72 -70.76 -2.69
C ASP A 69 -55.33 -69.80 -3.82
N TYR A 70 -55.77 -70.08 -5.06
CA TYR A 70 -55.55 -69.17 -6.19
C TYR A 70 -56.31 -67.83 -6.03
N GLU A 71 -57.52 -67.85 -5.47
CA GLU A 71 -58.26 -66.61 -5.16
C GLU A 71 -57.54 -65.75 -4.10
N VAL A 72 -56.94 -66.38 -3.09
CA VAL A 72 -56.15 -65.68 -2.06
C VAL A 72 -54.89 -65.07 -2.68
N GLN A 73 -54.11 -65.85 -3.43
CA GLN A 73 -52.91 -65.36 -4.13
C GLN A 73 -53.23 -64.21 -5.10
N MET A 74 -54.35 -64.31 -5.82
CA MET A 74 -54.78 -63.23 -6.72
C MET A 74 -55.08 -61.94 -5.95
N LYS A 75 -55.73 -62.02 -4.78
CA LYS A 75 -56.01 -60.84 -3.95
C LYS A 75 -54.74 -60.23 -3.36
N GLU A 76 -53.79 -61.07 -2.94
CA GLU A 76 -52.49 -60.62 -2.44
C GLU A 76 -51.72 -59.85 -3.53
N LEU A 77 -51.60 -60.42 -4.74
CA LEU A 77 -50.95 -59.76 -5.86
C LEU A 77 -51.67 -58.46 -6.27
N GLN A 78 -53.01 -58.43 -6.23
CA GLN A 78 -53.77 -57.20 -6.50
C GLN A 78 -53.45 -56.11 -5.47
N MET A 79 -53.37 -56.48 -4.19
CA MET A 79 -52.99 -55.57 -3.11
C MET A 79 -51.55 -55.07 -3.27
N GLU A 80 -50.60 -55.96 -3.60
CA GLU A 80 -49.21 -55.57 -3.89
C GLU A 80 -49.12 -54.60 -5.07
N ILE A 81 -49.85 -54.83 -6.15
CA ILE A 81 -49.91 -53.91 -7.30
C ILE A 81 -50.46 -52.54 -6.87
N MET A 82 -51.49 -52.51 -6.02
CA MET A 82 -52.03 -51.25 -5.50
C MET A 82 -51.01 -50.52 -4.63
N ASN A 83 -50.35 -51.22 -3.72
CA ASN A 83 -49.32 -50.65 -2.83
C ASN A 83 -48.14 -50.10 -3.64
N LEU A 84 -47.61 -50.87 -4.59
CA LEU A 84 -46.51 -50.42 -5.46
C LEU A 84 -46.89 -49.18 -6.28
N ARG A 85 -48.14 -49.10 -6.77
CA ARG A 85 -48.63 -47.89 -7.46
C ARG A 85 -48.68 -46.69 -6.53
N GLU A 86 -49.13 -46.86 -5.30
CA GLU A 86 -49.17 -45.79 -4.30
C GLU A 86 -47.76 -45.33 -3.92
N GLU A 87 -46.83 -46.26 -3.67
CA GLU A 87 -45.43 -45.97 -3.37
C GLU A 87 -44.75 -45.20 -4.51
N VAL A 88 -44.94 -45.62 -5.76
CA VAL A 88 -44.42 -44.90 -6.94
C VAL A 88 -44.98 -43.48 -7.01
N GLN A 89 -46.29 -43.30 -6.78
CA GLN A 89 -46.91 -41.99 -6.76
C GLN A 89 -46.40 -41.11 -5.60
N GLN A 90 -46.20 -41.70 -4.42
CA GLN A 90 -45.64 -41.02 -3.27
C GLN A 90 -44.19 -40.60 -3.51
N GLN A 91 -43.38 -41.49 -4.08
CA GLN A 91 -42.00 -41.20 -4.46
C GLN A 91 -41.92 -40.10 -5.52
N LYS A 92 -42.81 -40.11 -6.53
CA LYS A 92 -42.92 -39.03 -7.51
C LYS A 92 -43.23 -37.69 -6.86
N ARG A 93 -44.20 -37.64 -5.92
CA ARG A 93 -44.53 -36.42 -5.16
C ARG A 93 -43.34 -35.93 -4.33
N ARG A 94 -42.68 -36.81 -3.58
CA ARG A 94 -41.49 -36.48 -2.79
C ARG A 94 -40.34 -35.97 -3.67
N SER A 95 -40.15 -36.55 -4.85
CA SER A 95 -39.13 -36.09 -5.80
C SER A 95 -39.40 -34.67 -6.27
N VAL A 96 -40.65 -34.36 -6.67
CA VAL A 96 -41.05 -33.01 -7.11
C VAL A 96 -40.91 -32.00 -5.98
N GLN A 97 -41.31 -32.37 -4.76
CA GLN A 97 -41.14 -31.49 -3.60
C GLN A 97 -39.66 -31.20 -3.32
N ARG A 98 -38.80 -32.23 -3.34
CA ARG A 98 -37.36 -32.04 -3.14
C ARG A 98 -36.74 -31.17 -4.23
N THR A 99 -37.15 -31.29 -5.48
CA THR A 99 -36.67 -30.42 -6.56
C THR A 99 -37.11 -28.98 -6.35
N GLN A 100 -38.36 -28.74 -5.91
CA GLN A 100 -38.86 -27.39 -5.60
C GLN A 100 -38.11 -26.75 -4.42
N GLU A 101 -37.87 -27.51 -3.35
CA GLU A 101 -37.07 -27.04 -2.21
C GLU A 101 -35.63 -26.72 -2.65
N HIS A 102 -35.02 -27.58 -3.48
CA HIS A 102 -33.69 -27.33 -4.01
C HIS A 102 -33.64 -26.08 -4.89
N GLU A 103 -34.60 -25.90 -5.81
CA GLU A 103 -34.73 -24.69 -6.64
C GLU A 103 -34.90 -23.43 -5.78
N ALA A 104 -35.72 -23.49 -4.72
CA ALA A 104 -35.88 -22.37 -3.79
C ALA A 104 -34.58 -22.03 -3.05
N THR A 105 -33.81 -23.04 -2.61
CA THR A 105 -32.49 -22.80 -1.99
C THR A 105 -31.49 -22.19 -2.97
N ILE A 106 -31.45 -22.67 -4.21
CA ILE A 106 -30.59 -22.12 -5.26
C ILE A 106 -30.97 -20.66 -5.53
N GLN A 107 -32.26 -20.36 -5.65
CA GLN A 107 -32.72 -18.99 -5.89
C GLN A 107 -32.30 -18.05 -4.75
N SER A 108 -32.49 -18.46 -3.49
CA SER A 108 -32.08 -17.67 -2.33
C SER A 108 -30.56 -17.43 -2.30
N LEU A 109 -29.75 -18.45 -2.64
CA LEU A 109 -28.30 -18.30 -2.75
C LEU A 109 -27.89 -17.37 -3.89
N CYS A 110 -28.56 -17.43 -5.05
CA CYS A 110 -28.34 -16.52 -6.17
C CYS A 110 -28.69 -15.07 -5.81
N GLU A 111 -29.82 -14.85 -5.12
CA GLU A 111 -30.22 -13.52 -4.63
C GLU A 111 -29.21 -12.99 -3.60
N HIS A 112 -28.71 -13.84 -2.71
CA HIS A 112 -27.69 -13.44 -1.74
C HIS A 112 -26.35 -13.11 -2.42
N ASN A 113 -25.90 -13.94 -3.35
CA ASN A 113 -24.66 -13.70 -4.11
C ASN A 113 -24.75 -12.41 -4.94
N THR A 114 -25.88 -12.14 -5.59
CA THR A 114 -26.05 -10.89 -6.35
C THR A 114 -26.07 -9.66 -5.43
N ALA A 115 -26.69 -9.76 -4.25
CA ALA A 115 -26.66 -8.68 -3.25
C ALA A 115 -25.24 -8.45 -2.68
N LEU A 116 -24.47 -9.50 -2.42
CA LEU A 116 -23.07 -9.40 -2.00
C LEU A 116 -22.20 -8.79 -3.09
N GLN A 117 -22.36 -9.21 -4.35
CA GLN A 117 -21.64 -8.64 -5.49
C GLN A 117 -21.91 -7.14 -5.60
N LYS A 118 -23.17 -6.71 -5.45
CA LYS A 118 -23.52 -5.29 -5.46
C LYS A 118 -22.82 -4.50 -4.33
N LYS A 119 -22.79 -5.05 -3.12
CA LYS A 119 -22.06 -4.42 -1.98
C LYS A 119 -20.55 -4.34 -2.24
N LEU A 120 -19.98 -5.37 -2.88
CA LEU A 120 -18.57 -5.37 -3.26
C LEU A 120 -18.28 -4.30 -4.31
N ASP A 121 -19.14 -4.16 -5.32
CA ASP A 121 -19.02 -3.14 -6.35
C ASP A 121 -19.15 -1.72 -5.77
N GLU A 122 -20.10 -1.50 -4.86
CA GLU A 122 -20.26 -0.23 -4.11
C GLU A 122 -19.02 0.08 -3.25
N ALA A 123 -18.46 -0.90 -2.54
CA ALA A 123 -17.25 -0.72 -1.74
C ALA A 123 -16.02 -0.41 -2.61
N ASN A 124 -15.89 -1.07 -3.77
CA ASN A 124 -14.85 -0.79 -4.74
C ASN A 124 -14.97 0.63 -5.29
N GLN A 125 -16.19 1.05 -5.67
CA GLN A 125 -16.45 2.41 -6.14
C GLN A 125 -16.04 3.44 -5.07
N ASN A 126 -16.49 3.27 -3.82
CA ASN A 126 -16.10 4.13 -2.70
C ASN A 126 -14.58 4.17 -2.49
N THR A 127 -13.90 3.03 -2.60
CA THR A 127 -12.43 2.95 -2.47
C THR A 127 -11.74 3.72 -3.60
N THR A 128 -12.23 3.62 -4.84
CA THR A 128 -11.69 4.40 -5.96
C THR A 128 -11.92 5.90 -5.82
N GLU A 129 -13.08 6.31 -5.31
CA GLU A 129 -13.40 7.72 -5.02
C GLU A 129 -12.51 8.28 -3.91
N ALA A 130 -12.35 7.55 -2.81
CA ALA A 130 -11.45 7.93 -1.71
C ALA A 130 -9.99 8.01 -2.19
N SER A 131 -9.54 7.08 -3.04
CA SER A 131 -8.22 7.13 -3.65
C SER A 131 -8.03 8.35 -4.55
N ALA A 132 -9.05 8.74 -5.31
CA ALA A 132 -9.01 9.94 -6.14
C ALA A 132 -8.89 11.21 -5.28
N GLN A 133 -9.67 11.32 -4.20
CA GLN A 133 -9.60 12.44 -3.26
C GLN A 133 -8.23 12.52 -2.57
N MET A 134 -7.65 11.39 -2.18
CA MET A 134 -6.30 11.34 -1.60
C MET A 134 -5.24 11.87 -2.58
N LYS A 135 -5.32 11.48 -3.87
CA LYS A 135 -4.42 11.99 -4.91
C LYS A 135 -4.58 13.50 -5.14
N GLU A 136 -5.80 14.00 -5.13
CA GLU A 136 -6.09 15.43 -5.24
C GLU A 136 -5.49 16.21 -4.05
N MET A 137 -5.68 15.72 -2.82
CA MET A 137 -5.08 16.32 -1.62
C MET A 137 -3.55 16.30 -1.67
N GLN A 138 -2.94 15.18 -2.09
CA GLN A 138 -1.49 15.09 -2.30
C GLN A 138 -1.00 16.11 -3.33
N HIS A 139 -1.75 16.32 -4.42
CA HIS A 139 -1.42 17.32 -5.42
C HIS A 139 -1.49 18.75 -4.85
N HIS A 140 -2.52 19.07 -4.05
CA HIS A 140 -2.61 20.35 -3.35
C HIS A 140 -1.44 20.59 -2.39
N LEU A 141 -1.04 19.57 -1.63
CA LEU A 141 0.13 19.65 -0.75
C LEU A 141 1.42 19.87 -1.55
N HIS A 142 1.56 19.23 -2.71
CA HIS A 142 2.71 19.43 -3.58
C HIS A 142 2.78 20.87 -4.11
N ILE A 143 1.65 21.43 -4.56
CA ILE A 143 1.56 22.83 -5.00
C ILE A 143 1.90 23.78 -3.83
N ALA A 144 1.32 23.56 -2.66
CA ALA A 144 1.59 24.37 -1.47
C ALA A 144 3.08 24.33 -1.09
N ARG A 145 3.70 23.15 -1.13
CA ARG A 145 5.14 22.98 -0.89
C ARG A 145 5.98 23.76 -1.90
N ALA A 146 5.65 23.69 -3.19
CA ALA A 146 6.34 24.44 -4.24
C ALA A 146 6.18 25.96 -4.09
N ALA A 147 5.00 26.43 -3.65
CA ALA A 147 4.77 27.84 -3.35
C ALA A 147 5.61 28.32 -2.15
N ILE A 148 5.65 27.54 -1.06
CA ILE A 148 6.48 27.84 0.11
C ILE A 148 7.96 27.89 -0.29
N GLN A 149 8.44 26.94 -1.08
CA GLN A 149 9.83 26.93 -1.55
C GLN A 149 10.18 28.18 -2.38
N ASN A 150 9.26 28.64 -3.24
CA ASN A 150 9.43 29.91 -3.95
C ASN A 150 9.49 31.11 -2.99
N HIS A 151 8.63 31.17 -1.98
CA HIS A 151 8.67 32.25 -0.99
C HIS A 151 9.96 32.22 -0.16
N VAL A 152 10.46 31.04 0.22
CA VAL A 152 11.76 30.90 0.90
C VAL A 152 12.89 31.45 0.03
N GLN A 153 12.92 31.08 -1.26
CA GLN A 153 13.92 31.62 -2.20
C GLN A 153 13.84 33.15 -2.34
N GLN A 154 12.61 33.70 -2.40
CA GLN A 154 12.42 35.16 -2.43
C GLN A 154 12.95 35.83 -1.15
N ILE A 155 12.72 35.24 0.02
CA ILE A 155 13.23 35.73 1.29
C ILE A 155 14.76 35.66 1.32
N GLU A 156 15.38 34.60 0.80
CA GLU A 156 16.84 34.47 0.68
C GLU A 156 17.44 35.56 -0.22
N ASN A 157 16.81 35.82 -1.36
CA ASN A 157 17.23 36.89 -2.28
C ASN A 157 17.17 38.27 -1.61
N LEU A 158 16.06 38.58 -0.91
CA LEU A 158 15.91 39.84 -0.17
C LEU A 158 16.93 39.95 0.98
N ARG A 159 17.24 38.86 1.68
CA ARG A 159 18.28 38.84 2.72
C ARG A 159 19.66 39.14 2.13
N ALA A 160 19.97 38.57 0.96
CA ALA A 160 21.22 38.86 0.25
C ALA A 160 21.30 40.33 -0.16
N GLU A 161 20.22 40.91 -0.69
CA GLU A 161 20.14 42.33 -1.05
C GLU A 161 20.32 43.25 0.18
N ILE A 162 19.66 42.93 1.31
CA ILE A 162 19.84 43.68 2.56
C ILE A 162 21.29 43.64 3.03
N ASN A 163 21.96 42.48 2.94
CA ASN A 163 23.35 42.35 3.34
C ASN A 163 24.28 43.16 2.43
N HIS A 164 24.03 43.14 1.12
CA HIS A 164 24.77 43.97 0.16
C HIS A 164 24.62 45.47 0.47
N LEU A 165 23.40 45.93 0.72
CA LEU A 165 23.12 47.33 1.12
C LEU A 165 23.78 47.71 2.45
N LYS A 166 23.89 46.77 3.40
CA LYS A 166 24.62 47.00 4.66
C LYS A 166 26.12 47.15 4.43
N GLU A 167 26.71 46.35 3.55
CA GLU A 167 28.10 46.48 3.13
C GLU A 167 28.34 47.83 2.46
N ASP A 168 27.52 48.20 1.48
CA ASP A 168 27.60 49.50 0.82
C ASP A 168 27.49 50.66 1.82
N LYS A 169 26.54 50.58 2.76
CA LYS A 169 26.42 51.55 3.85
C LYS A 169 27.70 51.64 4.67
N ALA A 170 28.28 50.50 5.09
CA ALA A 170 29.52 50.48 5.87
C ALA A 170 30.69 51.11 5.10
N THR A 171 30.81 50.85 3.79
CA THR A 171 31.85 51.48 2.96
C THR A 171 31.66 53.00 2.84
N LEU A 172 30.42 53.48 2.74
CA LEU A 172 30.10 54.90 2.69
C LEU A 172 30.37 55.59 4.03
N GLU A 173 30.02 54.94 5.15
CA GLU A 173 30.36 55.42 6.50
C GLU A 173 31.88 55.53 6.70
N GLN A 174 32.65 54.54 6.22
CA GLN A 174 34.11 54.58 6.25
C GLN A 174 34.69 55.73 5.41
N LYS A 175 34.17 55.93 4.19
CA LYS A 175 34.57 57.06 3.32
C LYS A 175 34.25 58.41 3.97
N LEU A 176 33.07 58.53 4.57
CA LEU A 176 32.67 59.75 5.30
C LEU A 176 33.62 60.03 6.47
N GLN A 177 34.00 59.01 7.23
CA GLN A 177 34.95 59.15 8.34
C GLN A 177 36.32 59.63 7.84
N SER A 178 36.85 59.07 6.74
CA SER A 178 38.11 59.53 6.12
C SER A 178 38.06 61.03 5.77
N ILE A 179 36.95 61.50 5.18
CA ILE A 179 36.77 62.92 4.83
C ILE A 179 36.70 63.80 6.09
N ILE A 180 36.06 63.31 7.17
CA ILE A 180 36.02 63.99 8.46
C ILE A 180 37.44 64.15 9.04
N ASP A 181 38.22 63.07 9.03
CA ASP A 181 39.59 63.06 9.54
C ASP A 181 40.49 64.01 8.72
N GLU A 182 40.37 64.00 7.38
CA GLU A 182 41.05 64.94 6.49
C GLU A 182 40.67 66.39 6.77
N ARG A 183 39.37 66.67 6.93
CA ARG A 183 38.87 68.01 7.30
C ARG A 183 39.47 68.48 8.62
N ASP A 184 39.52 67.62 9.64
CA ASP A 184 40.02 68.00 10.97
C ASP A 184 41.54 68.23 10.95
N CYS A 185 42.29 67.46 10.15
CA CYS A 185 43.70 67.71 9.85
C CYS A 185 43.92 69.07 9.15
N LEU A 186 43.10 69.39 8.14
CA LEU A 186 43.14 70.68 7.45
C LEU A 186 42.78 71.85 8.37
N LEU A 187 41.79 71.71 9.25
CA LEU A 187 41.44 72.73 10.25
C LEU A 187 42.58 72.97 11.24
N THR A 188 43.28 71.91 11.67
CA THR A 188 44.47 72.02 12.53
C THR A 188 45.58 72.77 11.79
N THR A 189 45.86 72.39 10.54
CA THR A 189 46.87 73.06 9.70
C THR A 189 46.53 74.53 9.46
N LEU A 190 45.24 74.84 9.25
CA LEU A 190 44.76 76.21 9.09
C LEU A 190 44.94 77.02 10.38
N SER A 191 44.66 76.45 11.55
CA SER A 191 44.89 77.07 12.85
C SER A 191 46.38 77.38 13.05
N ASP A 192 47.27 76.45 12.75
CA ASP A 192 48.72 76.64 12.85
C ASP A 192 49.20 77.74 11.89
N ALA A 193 48.71 77.75 10.65
CA ALA A 193 49.02 78.79 9.68
C ALA A 193 48.50 80.18 10.11
N GLN A 194 47.31 80.25 10.71
CA GLN A 194 46.76 81.48 11.28
C GLN A 194 47.61 81.99 12.46
N GLN A 195 48.07 81.09 13.34
CA GLN A 195 48.97 81.44 14.44
C GLN A 195 50.33 81.95 13.92
N ALA A 196 50.91 81.28 12.93
CA ALA A 196 52.15 81.72 12.29
C ALA A 196 51.99 83.10 11.62
N ASN A 197 50.87 83.35 10.94
CA ASN A 197 50.55 84.65 10.34
C ASN A 197 50.41 85.75 11.40
N ALA A 198 49.75 85.46 12.53
CA ALA A 198 49.63 86.40 13.64
C ALA A 198 51.01 86.80 14.22
N LEU A 199 51.92 85.83 14.38
CA LEU A 199 53.30 86.10 14.81
C LEU A 199 54.07 86.94 13.78
N LEU A 200 53.94 86.63 12.49
CA LEU A 200 54.56 87.42 11.41
C LEU A 200 54.00 88.85 11.34
N GLN A 201 52.71 89.06 11.58
CA GLN A 201 52.11 90.39 11.66
C GLN A 201 52.64 91.18 12.85
N GLN A 202 52.80 90.53 14.01
CA GLN A 202 53.41 91.14 15.19
C GLN A 202 54.87 91.55 14.92
N GLU A 203 55.64 90.68 14.27
CA GLU A 203 57.03 90.97 13.91
C GLU A 203 57.11 92.12 12.89
N ASN A 204 56.26 92.14 11.86
CA ASN A 204 56.15 93.27 10.93
C ASN A 204 55.82 94.58 11.65
N ALA A 205 54.90 94.55 12.63
CA ALA A 205 54.58 95.73 13.43
C ALA A 205 55.78 96.20 14.27
N ASN A 206 56.52 95.28 14.88
CA ASN A 206 57.76 95.59 15.62
C ASN A 206 58.82 96.20 14.69
N GLN A 207 59.03 95.61 13.51
CA GLN A 207 59.96 96.12 12.50
C GLN A 207 59.55 97.50 12.01
N GLN A 208 58.26 97.75 11.80
CA GLN A 208 57.75 99.08 11.45
C GLN A 208 58.05 100.11 12.54
N ILE A 209 57.90 99.74 13.83
CA ILE A 209 58.30 100.60 14.96
C ILE A 209 59.80 100.89 14.90
N VAL A 210 60.64 99.86 14.71
CA VAL A 210 62.10 100.03 14.60
C VAL A 210 62.46 100.97 13.45
N ILE A 211 61.88 100.80 12.27
CA ILE A 211 62.08 101.67 11.11
C ILE A 211 61.69 103.11 11.47
N THR A 212 60.52 103.34 12.09
CA THR A 212 60.12 104.70 12.48
C THR A 212 61.07 105.32 13.52
N CYS A 213 61.61 104.53 14.45
CA CYS A 213 62.63 105.00 15.38
C CYS A 213 63.92 105.39 14.64
N GLN A 214 64.38 104.57 13.70
CA GLN A 214 65.55 104.84 12.86
C GLN A 214 65.34 106.07 11.97
N ASP A 215 64.17 106.23 11.36
CA ASP A 215 63.82 107.41 10.56
C ASP A 215 63.85 108.68 11.41
N ASN A 216 63.32 108.62 12.64
CA ASN A 216 63.39 109.75 13.59
C ASN A 216 64.82 110.08 14.01
N GLU A 217 65.65 109.07 14.28
CA GLU A 217 67.07 109.25 14.59
C GLU A 217 67.84 109.83 13.39
N LEU A 218 67.59 109.33 12.18
CA LEU A 218 68.14 109.88 10.94
C LEU A 218 67.72 111.32 10.72
N ALA A 219 66.46 111.67 10.98
CA ALA A 219 65.96 113.05 10.89
C ALA A 219 66.70 113.97 11.88
N GLN A 220 66.89 113.54 13.13
CA GLN A 220 67.67 114.28 14.14
C GLN A 220 69.13 114.43 13.74
N LEU A 221 69.76 113.37 13.22
CA LEU A 221 71.14 113.41 12.73
C LEU A 221 71.28 114.31 11.49
N GLN A 222 70.30 114.29 10.58
CA GLN A 222 70.27 115.19 9.42
C GLN A 222 70.09 116.64 9.85
N GLU A 223 69.25 116.93 10.85
CA GLU A 223 69.10 118.26 11.45
C GLU A 223 70.40 118.72 12.11
N ALA A 224 71.03 117.88 12.93
CA ALA A 224 72.33 118.16 13.52
C ALA A 224 73.42 118.38 12.44
N ALA A 225 73.43 117.57 11.39
CA ALA A 225 74.32 117.74 10.25
C ALA A 225 74.02 119.03 9.47
N ALA A 226 72.75 119.43 9.37
CA ALA A 226 72.35 120.70 8.78
C ALA A 226 72.84 121.89 9.61
N LEU A 227 72.68 121.85 10.94
CA LEU A 227 73.22 122.85 11.86
C LEU A 227 74.76 122.93 11.76
N LEU A 228 75.45 121.79 11.71
CA LEU A 228 76.90 121.75 11.50
C LEU A 228 77.31 122.27 10.13
N ARG A 229 76.53 121.99 9.07
CA ARG A 229 76.78 122.51 7.72
C ARG A 229 76.56 124.01 7.66
N ASP A 230 75.55 124.53 8.34
CA ASP A 230 75.32 125.98 8.50
C ASP A 230 76.44 126.63 9.32
N GLN A 231 76.96 125.96 10.36
CA GLN A 231 78.15 126.39 11.11
C GLN A 231 79.41 126.39 10.22
N LEU A 232 79.60 125.36 9.40
CA LEU A 232 80.67 125.30 8.41
C LEU A 232 80.50 126.36 7.32
N GLN A 233 79.27 126.64 6.87
CA GLN A 233 78.98 127.66 5.87
C GLN A 233 79.15 129.07 6.45
N THR A 234 78.85 129.29 7.73
CA THR A 234 79.18 130.54 8.46
C THR A 234 80.68 130.69 8.69
N LEU A 235 81.42 129.60 8.97
CA LEU A 235 82.89 129.62 9.00
C LEU A 235 83.50 129.83 7.61
N ASN A 236 82.93 129.23 6.56
CA ASN A 236 83.33 129.37 5.16
C ASN A 236 82.89 130.71 4.55
N SER A 237 81.95 131.43 5.17
CA SER A 237 81.60 132.81 4.82
C SER A 237 82.34 133.87 5.64
N ALA A 238 82.92 133.51 6.80
CA ALA A 238 83.89 134.32 7.53
C ALA A 238 85.33 134.25 6.95
N ALA A 239 85.59 133.31 6.03
CA ALA A 239 86.83 133.18 5.29
C ALA A 239 86.54 133.07 3.78
N SER A 240 86.66 134.15 3.03
CA SER A 240 86.68 134.13 1.55
C SER A 240 88.04 134.60 1.03
N PRO A 241 88.48 134.29 -0.21
CA PRO A 241 87.93 133.40 -1.25
C PRO A 241 88.98 132.38 -1.80
N SER A 242 88.61 131.50 -2.76
CA SER A 242 89.39 131.16 -3.99
C SER A 242 89.36 129.68 -4.48
N ARG A 243 89.11 129.55 -5.80
CA ARG A 243 89.64 128.58 -6.79
C ARG A 243 89.06 127.15 -6.96
N LYS A 244 88.33 127.02 -8.08
CA LYS A 244 88.52 126.16 -9.30
C LYS A 244 88.89 124.66 -9.19
N ALA A 245 88.23 123.93 -10.12
CA ALA A 245 88.67 122.74 -10.91
C ALA A 245 88.63 121.36 -10.20
N ILE A 246 88.41 120.20 -10.82
CA ILE A 246 88.10 119.70 -12.19
C ILE A 246 87.62 118.23 -12.01
N ALA A 247 86.90 117.75 -13.03
CA ALA A 247 86.47 116.38 -13.39
C ALA A 247 87.23 115.13 -12.89
N SER A 248 86.50 113.99 -12.89
CA SER A 248 86.79 112.72 -13.62
C SER A 248 86.24 111.50 -12.85
N ILE A 249 85.31 110.70 -13.39
CA ILE A 249 85.42 109.63 -14.42
C ILE A 249 85.77 108.25 -13.81
N GLU A 250 84.98 107.25 -14.22
CA GLU A 250 85.23 105.78 -14.21
C GLU A 250 85.23 105.07 -12.85
N THR A 251 84.80 103.81 -12.65
CA THR A 251 84.80 102.59 -13.48
C THR A 251 83.85 101.60 -12.79
N GLU A 252 82.89 100.94 -13.44
CA GLU A 252 83.02 99.70 -14.22
C GLU A 252 83.79 98.54 -13.55
N LYS A 253 83.05 97.44 -13.35
CA LYS A 253 83.43 96.02 -13.54
C LYS A 253 83.73 95.09 -12.34
N TYR A 254 83.38 93.84 -12.66
CA TYR A 254 83.79 92.52 -12.16
C TYR A 254 82.94 91.97 -11.00
N SER A 255 82.03 91.03 -11.31
CA SER A 255 82.29 89.62 -11.61
C SER A 255 82.47 88.81 -10.35
N GLY A 256 81.39 88.16 -9.95
CA GLY A 256 81.42 86.88 -9.25
C GLY A 256 80.58 85.89 -10.05
N GLN A 257 81.16 85.31 -11.09
CA GLN A 257 80.73 83.99 -11.55
C GLN A 257 80.87 83.01 -10.39
N ASN A 258 79.87 82.12 -10.27
CA ASN A 258 79.87 80.73 -9.80
C ASN A 258 78.44 80.50 -9.27
N SER A 259 77.67 79.52 -9.69
CA SER A 259 77.88 78.38 -10.56
C SER A 259 76.51 77.74 -10.73
N ASN A 260 76.11 77.48 -11.97
CA ASN A 260 75.16 76.47 -12.44
C ASN A 260 73.77 76.23 -11.78
N PRO A 261 72.81 75.82 -12.62
CA PRO A 261 71.40 75.77 -12.28
C PRO A 261 71.03 74.40 -11.69
N HIS A 262 70.30 74.40 -10.58
CA HIS A 262 69.50 73.25 -10.16
C HIS A 262 68.07 73.52 -10.64
N GLN A 263 67.71 72.94 -11.79
CA GLN A 263 66.83 71.77 -11.85
C GLN A 263 65.46 72.02 -11.21
N SER A 264 64.54 72.46 -12.09
CA SER A 264 63.14 72.08 -12.20
C SER A 264 62.54 71.30 -11.02
N LEU A 265 61.87 72.02 -10.13
CA LEU A 265 60.98 71.49 -9.08
C LEU A 265 59.53 71.31 -9.59
N MET A 266 59.40 70.93 -10.86
CA MET A 266 58.13 70.71 -11.59
C MET A 266 58.13 69.35 -12.34
N GLY A 267 59.02 68.43 -11.95
CA GLY A 267 59.18 67.12 -12.59
C GLY A 267 59.25 65.92 -11.64
N GLU A 268 59.10 66.09 -10.33
CA GLU A 268 59.27 65.01 -9.34
C GLU A 268 57.97 64.58 -8.62
N LEU A 269 56.80 65.05 -9.05
CA LEU A 269 55.51 64.57 -8.53
C LEU A 269 54.76 63.61 -9.48
N SER A 270 55.39 63.18 -10.58
CA SER A 270 54.82 62.21 -11.52
C SER A 270 55.46 60.81 -11.46
N ALA A 271 56.39 60.56 -10.52
CA ALA A 271 57.14 59.30 -10.44
C ALA A 271 57.02 58.55 -9.09
N ALA A 272 55.97 58.81 -8.30
CA ALA A 272 55.67 58.06 -7.07
C ALA A 272 54.29 57.37 -7.08
N ASN A 273 53.75 57.06 -8.26
CA ASN A 273 52.46 56.35 -8.40
C ASN A 273 52.48 55.25 -9.48
N ALA A 274 53.61 54.57 -9.65
CA ALA A 274 53.69 53.43 -10.55
C ALA A 274 54.59 52.37 -9.93
N ASN A 275 54.14 51.77 -8.83
CA ASN A 275 54.65 50.49 -8.27
C ASN A 275 53.79 50.00 -7.08
N ASN A 276 52.46 50.08 -7.18
CA ASN A 276 51.61 49.18 -6.39
C ASN A 276 51.00 48.17 -7.35
N VAL A 277 51.73 47.07 -7.48
CA VAL A 277 51.26 45.80 -8.00
C VAL A 277 50.01 45.42 -7.23
N GLU A 278 49.01 45.02 -8.00
CA GLU A 278 47.72 44.50 -7.57
C GLU A 278 47.86 43.54 -6.38
N ASP A 279 47.01 43.76 -5.37
CA ASP A 279 46.79 42.89 -4.22
C ASP A 279 46.27 41.51 -4.67
N ASP A 280 47.20 40.66 -5.09
CA ASP A 280 46.97 39.28 -5.50
C ASP A 280 47.08 38.29 -4.31
N TRP A 281 46.83 38.78 -3.08
CA TRP A 281 46.91 37.95 -1.87
C TRP A 281 45.72 36.98 -1.74
N TRP A 282 44.59 37.27 -2.41
CA TRP A 282 43.36 36.47 -2.29
C TRP A 282 43.35 35.23 -3.20
N TYR A 283 44.19 35.16 -4.22
CA TYR A 283 44.19 34.03 -5.18
C TYR A 283 45.06 32.84 -4.79
N LYS A 284 45.83 32.93 -3.69
CA LYS A 284 46.79 31.88 -3.29
C LYS A 284 46.35 30.98 -2.14
N HIS A 285 45.16 31.18 -1.57
CA HIS A 285 44.65 30.42 -0.41
C HIS A 285 43.40 29.56 -0.68
N VAL A 286 43.04 29.34 -1.94
CA VAL A 286 42.00 28.35 -2.31
C VAL A 286 42.58 27.35 -3.30
N GLN A 287 43.60 26.61 -2.86
CA GLN A 287 43.84 25.26 -3.38
C GLN A 287 43.11 24.30 -2.44
N LEU A 288 41.87 24.01 -2.79
CA LEU A 288 41.17 22.83 -2.27
C LEU A 288 41.99 21.61 -2.70
N ASP A 289 42.38 20.81 -1.72
CA ASP A 289 43.06 19.54 -1.90
C ASP A 289 42.20 18.62 -2.78
N PRO A 290 42.69 18.16 -3.95
CA PRO A 290 41.94 17.26 -4.84
C PRO A 290 41.67 15.87 -4.24
N THR A 291 42.20 15.57 -3.05
CA THR A 291 41.95 14.30 -2.34
C THR A 291 40.77 14.35 -1.37
N MET A 292 40.10 15.50 -1.21
CA MET A 292 38.98 15.66 -0.28
C MET A 292 37.59 15.40 -0.89
N THR A 293 37.51 14.63 -1.99
CA THR A 293 36.25 14.29 -2.67
C THR A 293 35.85 12.81 -2.56
N GLU A 294 36.57 12.00 -1.77
CA GLU A 294 36.33 10.54 -1.68
C GLU A 294 36.25 9.99 -0.23
N PHE A 295 35.66 10.74 0.71
CA PHE A 295 35.32 10.21 2.05
C PHE A 295 33.88 10.54 2.44
N TYR A 296 32.93 9.99 1.69
CA TYR A 296 31.58 9.70 2.18
C TYR A 296 31.21 8.28 1.75
N GLU A 297 32.03 7.30 2.13
CA GLU A 297 31.54 5.94 2.32
C GLU A 297 30.85 5.92 3.67
N ASP A 298 29.51 5.95 3.63
CA ASP A 298 28.65 5.05 4.40
C ASP A 298 29.17 4.57 5.77
N ASP A 299 29.28 5.48 6.74
CA ASP A 299 29.17 5.09 8.15
C ASP A 299 27.68 4.99 8.49
N GLY A 300 27.05 3.93 7.97
CA GLY A 300 25.77 3.47 8.46
C GLY A 300 25.86 3.27 9.96
N ILE A 301 25.23 4.17 10.72
CA ILE A 301 24.98 3.96 12.14
C ILE A 301 24.01 2.77 12.21
N GLU A 302 24.56 1.57 12.29
CA GLU A 302 23.84 0.35 12.58
C GLU A 302 23.38 0.46 14.04
N ILE A 303 22.18 1.00 14.23
CA ILE A 303 21.50 0.94 15.51
C ILE A 303 21.14 -0.54 15.70
N ASP A 304 21.92 -1.23 16.52
CA ASP A 304 21.64 -2.60 16.94
C ASP A 304 20.18 -2.69 17.42
N ASP A 305 19.38 -3.52 16.78
CA ASP A 305 17.94 -3.71 17.03
C ASP A 305 17.65 -3.99 18.52
N ALA A 306 18.65 -4.56 19.22
CA ALA A 306 18.63 -4.80 20.66
C ALA A 306 18.58 -3.51 21.49
N SER A 307 19.27 -2.44 21.06
CA SER A 307 19.26 -1.13 21.75
C SER A 307 17.94 -0.38 21.55
N LEU A 308 17.29 -0.53 20.40
CA LEU A 308 15.98 0.04 20.12
C LEU A 308 14.87 -0.66 20.93
N LEU A 309 14.89 -1.99 21.00
CA LEU A 309 13.94 -2.77 21.81
C LEU A 309 14.11 -2.56 23.33
N ALA A 310 15.35 -2.36 23.81
CA ALA A 310 15.62 -2.03 25.20
C ALA A 310 15.09 -0.63 25.58
N ALA A 311 15.21 0.36 24.68
CA ALA A 311 14.66 1.69 24.89
C ALA A 311 13.12 1.67 24.95
N MET A 312 12.45 0.90 24.08
CA MET A 312 10.98 0.82 24.07
C MET A 312 10.40 0.02 25.25
N THR A 313 11.14 -0.96 25.78
CA THR A 313 10.69 -1.75 26.95
C THR A 313 10.99 -1.08 28.29
N SER A 314 11.96 -0.16 28.35
CA SER A 314 12.34 0.55 29.58
C SER A 314 11.45 1.75 29.92
N SER A 315 10.72 2.32 28.96
CA SER A 315 9.72 3.38 29.23
C SER A 315 8.40 2.87 29.83
N GLY A 316 8.24 1.55 30.02
CA GLY A 316 6.96 0.94 30.44
C GLY A 316 6.84 0.54 31.91
N ARG A 317 7.82 0.81 32.80
CA ARG A 317 7.72 0.27 34.17
C ARG A 317 8.48 1.03 35.26
N VAL A 318 7.90 2.14 35.73
CA VAL A 318 8.11 2.61 37.12
C VAL A 318 6.75 3.05 37.68
N LEU A 319 6.42 2.51 38.87
CA LEU A 319 5.24 2.74 39.73
C LEU A 319 4.01 1.82 39.51
N LEU A 320 4.12 0.61 40.04
CA LEU A 320 3.02 0.04 40.83
C LEU A 320 3.55 -0.24 42.24
N SER A 321 3.23 0.67 43.16
CA SER A 321 3.27 0.43 44.61
C SER A 321 2.27 1.37 45.27
N GLY A 322 1.31 0.81 46.02
CA GLY A 322 0.61 1.52 47.08
C GLY A 322 -0.90 1.68 46.89
N GLU A 323 -1.64 0.99 47.75
CA GLU A 323 -3.05 1.17 48.12
C GLU A 323 -3.45 2.62 48.45
N GLY A 324 -4.76 2.92 48.32
CA GLY A 324 -5.49 3.72 49.30
C GLY A 324 -6.06 5.08 48.84
N ASP A 325 -7.39 5.10 48.72
CA ASP A 325 -8.33 6.17 49.13
C ASP A 325 -8.30 7.62 48.57
N ASN A 326 -9.53 8.03 48.22
CA ASN A 326 -10.18 9.34 48.38
C ASN A 326 -9.83 10.57 47.51
N ALA A 327 -10.85 10.94 46.73
CA ALA A 327 -11.55 12.22 46.70
C ALA A 327 -10.86 13.52 46.20
N ASN A 328 -11.51 14.08 45.16
CA ASN A 328 -11.76 15.51 44.87
C ASN A 328 -10.58 16.46 44.58
N LYS A 329 -10.59 17.09 43.39
CA LYS A 329 -11.04 18.49 43.16
C LYS A 329 -10.25 19.21 42.04
N MET A 330 -11.01 19.75 41.09
CA MET A 330 -10.83 20.95 40.24
C MET A 330 -9.44 21.47 39.82
N ASP A 331 -9.31 21.55 38.49
CA ASP A 331 -9.14 22.77 37.65
C ASP A 331 -7.73 23.29 37.27
N ALA A 332 -7.72 23.70 36.00
CA ALA A 332 -6.84 24.60 35.25
C ALA A 332 -5.43 24.13 34.80
N GLY A 333 -5.20 24.25 33.49
CA GLY A 333 -3.91 24.72 32.96
C GLY A 333 -3.28 23.92 31.81
N GLU A 334 -3.73 24.22 30.60
CA GLU A 334 -2.98 24.36 29.33
C GLU A 334 -1.57 23.76 29.09
N HIS A 335 -1.45 23.25 27.84
CA HIS A 335 -0.26 23.07 26.99
C HIS A 335 0.69 21.90 27.27
N SER A 336 0.65 20.89 26.38
CA SER A 336 1.71 20.63 25.38
C SER A 336 1.64 19.16 24.90
N GLY A 337 1.87 18.93 23.61
CA GLY A 337 2.17 17.59 23.09
C GLY A 337 1.16 16.95 22.13
N ALA A 338 0.72 17.71 21.12
CA ALA A 338 0.16 17.12 19.91
C ALA A 338 1.25 16.32 19.18
N ASN A 339 1.44 15.05 19.56
CA ASN A 339 2.19 14.05 18.79
C ASN A 339 1.86 12.59 19.16
N GLY A 340 0.92 12.33 20.08
CA GLY A 340 0.53 10.96 20.47
C GLY A 340 -0.65 10.37 19.67
N SER A 341 -1.35 11.19 18.88
CA SER A 341 -2.65 10.79 18.31
C SER A 341 -2.55 9.68 17.26
N THR A 342 -1.49 9.67 16.44
CA THR A 342 -1.37 8.67 15.36
C THR A 342 -0.96 7.29 15.86
N GLU A 343 -0.16 7.24 16.94
CA GLU A 343 0.33 5.98 17.50
C GLU A 343 -0.73 5.33 18.40
N GLU A 344 -1.51 6.16 19.12
CA GLU A 344 -2.64 5.70 19.92
C GLU A 344 -3.83 5.27 19.05
N GLU A 345 -4.06 5.94 17.92
CA GLU A 345 -5.03 5.55 16.90
C GLU A 345 -4.60 4.24 16.20
N PHE A 346 -3.33 4.11 15.81
CA PHE A 346 -2.79 2.86 15.25
C PHE A 346 -2.85 1.69 16.24
N LEU A 347 -2.53 1.90 17.52
CA LEU A 347 -2.66 0.88 18.56
C LEU A 347 -4.13 0.58 18.89
N GLY A 348 -5.03 1.53 18.66
CA GLY A 348 -6.48 1.34 18.70
C GLY A 348 -6.92 0.41 17.58
N ASP A 349 -6.54 0.74 16.35
CA ASP A 349 -6.85 0.00 15.12
C ASP A 349 -6.27 -1.42 15.17
N PHE A 350 -5.02 -1.57 15.62
CA PHE A 350 -4.38 -2.87 15.79
C PHE A 350 -5.10 -3.72 16.86
N ARG A 351 -5.56 -3.12 17.96
CA ARG A 351 -6.34 -3.84 18.99
C ARG A 351 -7.70 -4.26 18.46
N THR A 352 -8.35 -3.43 17.65
CA THR A 352 -9.62 -3.79 17.01
C THR A 352 -9.43 -4.88 15.96
N GLU A 353 -8.37 -4.82 15.16
CA GLU A 353 -8.04 -5.83 14.14
C GLU A 353 -7.72 -7.19 14.80
N VAL A 354 -6.93 -7.19 15.88
CA VAL A 354 -6.67 -8.41 16.66
C VAL A 354 -7.95 -8.96 17.29
N ALA A 355 -8.85 -8.10 17.78
CA ALA A 355 -10.14 -8.52 18.32
C ALA A 355 -11.05 -9.13 17.24
N GLU A 356 -11.07 -8.54 16.04
CA GLU A 356 -11.81 -9.04 14.88
C GLU A 356 -11.26 -10.39 14.40
N ILE A 357 -9.94 -10.55 14.30
CA ILE A 357 -9.30 -11.82 13.97
C ILE A 357 -9.66 -12.88 15.01
N TYR A 358 -9.63 -12.54 16.30
CA TYR A 358 -10.00 -13.48 17.36
C TYR A 358 -11.48 -13.89 17.28
N GLN A 359 -12.36 -12.94 16.94
CA GLN A 359 -13.79 -13.20 16.78
C GLN A 359 -14.09 -14.03 15.52
N GLN A 360 -13.38 -13.78 14.42
CA GLN A 360 -13.44 -14.59 13.21
C GLN A 360 -12.93 -16.00 13.45
N LEU A 361 -11.82 -16.17 14.17
CA LEU A 361 -11.29 -17.50 14.51
C LEU A 361 -12.28 -18.25 15.42
N ARG A 362 -12.90 -17.57 16.39
CA ARG A 362 -13.93 -18.14 17.24
C ARG A 362 -15.17 -18.56 16.46
N GLN A 363 -15.62 -17.71 15.54
CA GLN A 363 -16.76 -17.99 14.67
C GLN A 363 -16.46 -19.18 13.74
N MET A 364 -15.26 -19.23 13.17
CA MET A 364 -14.79 -20.35 12.37
C MET A 364 -14.74 -21.65 13.20
N CYS A 365 -14.25 -21.62 14.44
CA CYS A 365 -14.29 -22.80 15.32
C CYS A 365 -15.72 -23.27 15.63
N VAL A 366 -16.66 -22.34 15.81
CA VAL A 366 -18.09 -22.66 16.00
C VAL A 366 -18.69 -23.24 14.72
N GLU A 367 -18.35 -22.69 13.56
CA GLU A 367 -18.80 -23.19 12.25
C GLU A 367 -18.21 -24.55 11.92
N VAL A 368 -16.92 -24.79 12.19
CA VAL A 368 -16.29 -26.10 12.04
C VAL A 368 -16.91 -27.12 13.01
N SER A 369 -17.23 -26.71 14.23
CA SER A 369 -17.92 -27.58 15.19
C SER A 369 -19.36 -27.87 14.75
N ALA A 370 -20.06 -26.87 14.19
CA ALA A 370 -21.41 -27.02 13.66
C ALA A 370 -21.44 -27.86 12.37
N GLN A 371 -20.48 -27.66 11.46
CA GLN A 371 -20.30 -28.45 10.23
C GLN A 371 -19.86 -29.89 10.54
N SER A 372 -19.03 -30.09 11.57
CA SER A 372 -18.72 -31.41 12.09
C SER A 372 -19.96 -32.08 12.68
N SER A 373 -20.90 -31.32 13.25
CA SER A 373 -22.16 -31.84 13.82
C SER A 373 -23.23 -32.11 12.76
N THR A 374 -23.26 -31.32 11.68
CA THR A 374 -24.22 -31.48 10.56
C THR A 374 -23.76 -32.50 9.52
N ASN A 375 -22.46 -32.76 9.37
CA ASN A 375 -21.99 -33.88 8.54
C ASN A 375 -22.12 -35.24 9.26
N THR A 376 -22.25 -35.26 10.58
CA THR A 376 -22.51 -36.49 11.36
C THR A 376 -23.98 -36.92 11.37
N SER A 377 -24.92 -36.13 10.83
CA SER A 377 -26.35 -36.50 10.84
C SER A 377 -26.75 -37.57 9.81
N SER A 378 -25.78 -38.26 9.19
CA SER A 378 -26.04 -39.44 8.36
C SER A 378 -25.41 -40.74 8.85
N THR A 379 -24.64 -40.75 9.94
CA THR A 379 -24.14 -41.99 10.56
C THR A 379 -24.01 -41.84 12.07
N THR A 380 -24.98 -42.42 12.79
CA THR A 380 -24.95 -42.96 14.17
C THR A 380 -24.00 -42.32 15.18
N ASP A 381 -24.60 -41.78 16.24
CA ASP A 381 -24.05 -41.51 17.58
C ASP A 381 -22.73 -42.25 17.89
N HIS A 382 -21.57 -41.61 17.69
CA HIS A 382 -20.33 -42.07 18.29
C HIS A 382 -19.58 -40.92 18.95
N ARG A 383 -19.35 -41.12 20.26
CA ARG A 383 -18.54 -40.28 21.13
C ARG A 383 -17.11 -40.20 20.58
N PRO A 384 -16.40 -39.06 20.71
CA PRO A 384 -15.02 -38.92 20.25
C PRO A 384 -14.13 -39.96 20.94
N GLY A 385 -13.78 -41.02 20.21
CA GLY A 385 -12.98 -42.15 20.69
C GLY A 385 -13.25 -43.50 20.00
N ASP A 386 -14.42 -43.70 19.37
CA ASP A 386 -14.87 -45.02 18.87
C ASP A 386 -14.70 -45.25 17.35
N TRP A 387 -13.91 -44.43 16.66
CA TRP A 387 -13.67 -44.63 15.23
C TRP A 387 -12.88 -45.93 15.00
N THR A 388 -13.55 -46.93 14.45
CA THR A 388 -12.86 -48.17 14.04
C THR A 388 -11.87 -47.85 12.91
N PRO A 389 -10.72 -48.53 12.81
CA PRO A 389 -9.70 -48.27 11.79
C PRO A 389 -10.25 -48.20 10.35
N ASP A 390 -11.28 -49.00 10.04
CA ASP A 390 -11.93 -49.01 8.72
C ASP A 390 -12.72 -47.72 8.41
N GLN A 391 -13.24 -47.04 9.43
CA GLN A 391 -13.96 -45.77 9.27
C GLN A 391 -12.99 -44.60 9.07
N LEU A 392 -11.86 -44.61 9.80
CA LEU A 392 -10.76 -43.67 9.58
C LEU A 392 -10.17 -43.81 8.17
N ALA A 393 -9.97 -45.05 7.71
CA ALA A 393 -9.51 -45.32 6.36
C ALA A 393 -10.49 -44.78 5.30
N ARG A 394 -11.80 -44.84 5.56
CA ARG A 394 -12.83 -44.30 4.64
C ARG A 394 -12.79 -42.77 4.55
N ILE A 395 -12.66 -42.10 5.69
CA ILE A 395 -12.53 -40.64 5.75
C ILE A 395 -11.23 -40.19 5.09
N GLU A 396 -10.12 -40.88 5.34
CA GLU A 396 -8.83 -40.62 4.69
C GLU A 396 -8.93 -40.80 3.16
N TRP A 397 -9.67 -41.81 2.71
CA TRP A 397 -9.90 -42.06 1.29
C TRP A 397 -10.75 -40.96 0.65
N ASP A 398 -11.79 -40.49 1.33
CA ASP A 398 -12.64 -39.40 0.86
C ASP A 398 -11.85 -38.07 0.80
N CYS A 399 -10.98 -37.80 1.77
CA CYS A 399 -10.07 -36.65 1.73
C CYS A 399 -9.08 -36.74 0.56
N ARG A 400 -8.49 -37.92 0.31
CA ARG A 400 -7.60 -38.15 -0.84
C ARG A 400 -8.31 -37.98 -2.17
N LEU A 401 -9.54 -38.49 -2.29
CA LEU A 401 -10.38 -38.32 -3.48
C LEU A 401 -10.75 -36.86 -3.72
N ALA A 402 -11.09 -36.11 -2.67
CA ALA A 402 -11.37 -34.69 -2.77
C ALA A 402 -10.14 -33.89 -3.20
N SER A 403 -8.97 -34.17 -2.62
CA SER A 403 -7.69 -33.55 -3.01
C SER A 403 -7.35 -33.85 -4.48
N LEU A 404 -7.50 -35.09 -4.91
CA LEU A 404 -7.23 -35.51 -6.29
C LEU A 404 -8.21 -34.87 -7.29
N ARG A 405 -9.49 -34.71 -6.90
CA ARG A 405 -10.49 -34.00 -7.71
C ARG A 405 -10.14 -32.52 -7.88
N ASN A 406 -9.62 -31.87 -6.84
CA ASN A 406 -9.18 -30.48 -6.93
C ASN A 406 -7.97 -30.35 -7.87
N VAL A 407 -6.95 -31.20 -7.73
CA VAL A 407 -5.78 -31.21 -8.64
C VAL A 407 -6.18 -31.45 -10.09
N LEU A 408 -7.12 -32.36 -10.35
CA LEU A 408 -7.63 -32.60 -11.71
C LEU A 408 -8.41 -31.40 -12.26
N THR A 409 -9.09 -30.64 -11.39
CA THR A 409 -9.81 -29.43 -11.78
C THR A 409 -8.83 -28.31 -12.14
N ASP A 410 -7.76 -28.15 -11.37
CA ASP A 410 -6.69 -27.18 -11.64
C ASP A 410 -5.92 -27.51 -12.92
N LEU A 411 -5.56 -28.78 -13.13
CA LEU A 411 -4.95 -29.24 -14.38
C LEU A 411 -5.86 -29.00 -15.60
N ARG A 412 -7.18 -29.17 -15.43
CA ARG A 412 -8.14 -28.86 -16.49
C ARG A 412 -8.18 -27.36 -16.80
N GLY A 413 -8.08 -26.51 -15.78
CA GLY A 413 -7.98 -25.05 -15.95
C GLY A 413 -6.71 -24.66 -16.71
N LEU A 414 -5.56 -25.18 -16.28
CA LEU A 414 -4.27 -24.93 -16.95
C LEU A 414 -4.26 -25.42 -18.41
N LEU A 415 -4.90 -26.56 -18.71
CA LEU A 415 -5.06 -27.04 -20.09
C LEU A 415 -5.97 -26.14 -20.92
N GLN A 416 -7.03 -25.58 -20.33
CA GLN A 416 -7.89 -24.60 -21.02
C GLN A 416 -7.14 -23.31 -21.31
N ASP A 417 -6.32 -22.85 -20.36
CA ASP A 417 -5.48 -21.66 -20.54
C ASP A 417 -4.41 -21.87 -21.63
N LEU A 418 -3.79 -23.04 -21.70
CA LEU A 418 -2.85 -23.44 -22.75
C LEU A 418 -3.50 -23.51 -24.15
N VAL A 419 -4.74 -23.98 -24.24
CA VAL A 419 -5.52 -24.01 -25.49
C VAL A 419 -6.00 -22.61 -25.88
N ALA A 420 -6.16 -21.70 -24.93
CA ALA A 420 -6.54 -20.31 -25.17
C ALA A 420 -5.38 -19.39 -25.60
N ILE A 421 -4.13 -19.87 -25.59
CA ILE A 421 -2.98 -19.12 -26.11
C ILE A 421 -3.10 -18.99 -27.64
N PRO A 422 -3.25 -17.78 -28.22
CA PRO A 422 -3.24 -17.61 -29.66
C PRO A 422 -1.84 -17.94 -30.19
N THR A 423 -1.74 -18.90 -31.12
CA THR A 423 -0.50 -19.21 -31.83
C THR A 423 -0.06 -18.01 -32.69
N LYS A 424 0.64 -17.05 -32.09
CA LYS A 424 1.45 -16.08 -32.83
C LYS A 424 2.74 -16.77 -33.22
N ASP A 425 2.77 -17.33 -34.43
CA ASP A 425 3.95 -17.34 -35.30
C ASP A 425 3.60 -17.90 -36.68
N LYS A 426 3.30 -17.01 -37.63
CA LYS A 426 3.56 -17.21 -39.06
C LYS A 426 4.10 -15.92 -39.68
N ILE A 427 5.43 -15.83 -39.67
CA ILE A 427 6.27 -15.63 -40.86
C ILE A 427 6.01 -14.35 -41.68
N THR A 428 6.90 -13.39 -41.44
CA THR A 428 7.51 -12.52 -42.46
C THR A 428 7.82 -13.27 -43.77
N SER A 429 7.18 -12.91 -44.88
CA SER A 429 7.80 -12.66 -46.19
C SER A 429 6.75 -12.36 -47.27
N ALA A 430 7.13 -11.50 -48.22
CA ALA A 430 6.45 -11.12 -49.46
C ALA A 430 5.45 -9.94 -49.41
N ALA A 431 5.98 -8.70 -49.48
CA ALA A 431 5.78 -7.83 -50.65
C ALA A 431 6.54 -6.50 -50.48
N VAL A 432 7.75 -6.44 -51.02
CA VAL A 432 8.33 -5.20 -51.56
C VAL A 432 7.58 -4.89 -52.87
N ILE A 433 7.58 -3.60 -53.26
CA ILE A 433 7.16 -3.01 -54.55
C ILE A 433 5.71 -2.45 -54.53
N CYS A 434 5.56 -1.17 -54.20
CA CYS A 434 5.45 -0.12 -55.21
C CYS A 434 5.41 1.27 -54.55
N GLY A 435 6.40 2.10 -54.85
CA GLY A 435 6.32 3.54 -54.64
C GLY A 435 5.49 4.19 -55.75
N SER A 436 4.75 5.25 -55.39
CA SER A 436 4.25 6.35 -56.25
C SER A 436 3.50 7.29 -55.28
N ILE A 437 4.06 8.40 -54.82
CA ILE A 437 4.10 9.72 -55.50
C ILE A 437 2.83 10.02 -56.31
N LYS A 438 1.95 10.85 -55.73
CA LYS A 438 1.12 11.91 -56.32
C LYS A 438 0.41 12.61 -55.14
N LEU A 439 0.71 13.87 -54.79
CA LEU A 439 0.19 15.11 -55.42
C LEU A 439 -1.29 14.98 -55.76
N ASP A 440 -2.18 15.35 -54.84
CA ASP A 440 -2.81 16.68 -54.74
C ASP A 440 -3.27 16.96 -53.31
#